data_AF-X0U9X8-F1
#
_entry.id   AF-X0U9X8-F1
#
_cell.length_a   1.000
_cell.length_b   1.000
_cell.length_c   1.000
_cell.angle_alpha   90.00
_cell.angle_beta   90.00
_cell.angle_gamma   90.00
#
_symmetry.space_group_name_H-M   'P 1'
#
loop_
_entity.id
_entity.type
_entity.pdbx_description
1 polymer ?
#
loop_
_entity_poly.entity_id
_entity_poly.type
_entity_poly.pdbx_seq_one_letter_code
_entity_poly.pdbx_strand_id
1 'polypeptide(L)'
;IGRLAEDERNNLLWDLRFELVRTNLEFSGISLPLKRVEVIERLFLDALTKDSLLQRASEVRKGVLIVIWMLARRFAQQPPPRQVGFQR
;
A
#
# COMPACT_ATOMS: atom_id res chain seq x y z
N ILE A 1 5.80 8.32 -6.83
CA ILE A 1 6.66 7.22 -7.33
C ILE A 1 7.48 7.57 -8.59
N GLY A 2 7.41 8.79 -9.14
CA GLY A 2 8.05 9.13 -10.43
C GLY A 2 9.59 9.09 -10.46
N ARG A 3 10.26 8.82 -9.34
CA ARG A 3 11.73 8.69 -9.25
C ARG A 3 12.25 7.27 -9.44
N LEU A 4 11.39 6.26 -9.42
CA LEU A 4 11.77 4.85 -9.65
C LEU A 4 11.84 4.55 -11.15
N ALA A 5 12.67 3.59 -11.57
CA ALA A 5 12.66 3.07 -12.93
C ALA A 5 11.31 2.39 -13.25
N GLU A 6 10.96 2.23 -14.53
CA GLU A 6 9.66 1.68 -14.92
C GLU A 6 9.41 0.27 -14.36
N ASP A 7 10.40 -0.62 -14.51
CA ASP A 7 10.32 -1.98 -13.97
C ASP A 7 10.19 -1.99 -12.45
N GLU A 8 10.92 -1.11 -11.76
CA GLU A 8 10.82 -0.97 -10.31
C GLU A 8 9.44 -0.47 -9.85
N ARG A 9 8.81 0.42 -10.63
CA ARG A 9 7.44 0.87 -10.36
C ARG A 9 6.46 -0.29 -10.55
N ASN A 10 6.60 -1.05 -11.63
CA ASN A 10 5.73 -2.18 -11.92
C ASN A 10 5.86 -3.27 -10.85
N ASN A 11 7.09 -3.59 -10.42
CA ASN A 11 7.34 -4.54 -9.33
C ASN A 11 6.69 -4.08 -8.02
N LEU A 12 6.86 -2.81 -7.63
CA LEU A 12 6.22 -2.25 -6.44
C LEU A 12 4.69 -2.38 -6.48
N LEU A 13 4.07 -2.12 -7.63
CA LEU A 13 2.62 -2.26 -7.79
C LEU A 13 2.18 -3.72 -7.70
N TRP A 14 2.96 -4.65 -8.25
CA TRP A 14 2.69 -6.09 -8.12
C TRP A 14 2.81 -6.56 -6.68
N ASP A 15 3.87 -6.16 -5.97
CA ASP A 15 4.04 -6.47 -4.56
C ASP A 15 2.84 -5.99 -3.74
N LEU A 16 2.40 -4.74 -3.95
CA LEU A 16 1.21 -4.19 -3.28
C LEU A 16 -0.05 -5.03 -3.56
N ARG A 17 -0.26 -5.45 -4.81
CA ARG A 17 -1.39 -6.33 -5.16
C ARG A 17 -1.29 -7.67 -4.45
N PHE A 18 -0.12 -8.30 -4.44
CA PHE A 18 0.04 -9.61 -3.83
C PHE A 18 -0.15 -9.57 -2.32
N GLU A 19 0.36 -8.55 -1.64
CA GLU A 19 0.14 -8.41 -0.20
C GLU A 19 -1.32 -8.11 0.14
N LEU A 20 -2.01 -7.28 -0.66
CA LEU A 20 -3.43 -7.00 -0.46
C LEU A 20 -4.34 -8.18 -0.84
N VAL A 21 -3.99 -8.99 -1.84
CA VAL A 21 -4.73 -10.24 -2.16
C VAL A 21 -4.70 -11.25 -1.01
N ARG A 22 -3.63 -11.25 -0.20
CA ARG A 22 -3.55 -12.09 1.01
C ARG A 22 -4.43 -11.58 2.14
N THR A 23 -4.89 -10.34 2.06
CA THR A 23 -5.93 -9.83 2.96
C THR A 23 -7.29 -10.26 2.43
N ASN A 24 -8.26 -10.49 3.31
CA ASN A 24 -9.65 -10.76 2.90
C ASN A 24 -10.38 -9.46 2.49
N LEU A 25 -9.64 -8.43 2.07
CA LEU A 25 -10.13 -7.10 1.74
C LEU A 25 -10.18 -6.93 0.23
N GLU A 26 -11.18 -6.20 -0.24
CA GLU A 26 -11.17 -5.66 -1.59
C GLU A 26 -10.21 -4.48 -1.67
N PHE A 27 -9.60 -4.30 -2.85
CA PHE A 27 -8.73 -3.17 -3.08
C PHE A 27 -8.84 -2.63 -4.51
N SER A 28 -8.59 -1.33 -4.65
CA SER A 28 -8.66 -0.61 -5.93
C SER A 28 -7.57 0.48 -6.01
N GLY A 29 -7.37 1.06 -7.20
CA GLY A 29 -6.49 2.21 -7.39
C GLY A 29 -4.98 1.91 -7.50
N ILE A 30 -4.58 0.63 -7.50
CA ILE A 30 -3.19 0.22 -7.70
C ILE A 30 -2.87 0.22 -9.21
N SER A 31 -2.63 1.41 -9.76
CA SER A 31 -2.23 1.64 -11.16
C SER A 31 -1.21 2.77 -11.27
N LEU A 32 -0.58 2.94 -12.44
CA LEU A 32 0.28 4.09 -12.71
C LEU A 32 -0.53 5.25 -13.31
N PRO A 33 -0.35 6.49 -12.84
CA PRO A 33 0.39 6.88 -11.63
C PRO A 33 -0.36 6.50 -10.35
N LEU A 34 0.34 5.97 -9.34
CA LEU A 34 -0.28 5.63 -8.05
C LEU A 34 -0.64 6.92 -7.31
N LYS A 35 -1.93 7.23 -7.24
CA LYS A 35 -2.47 8.42 -6.55
C LYS A 35 -3.19 8.06 -5.26
N ARG A 36 -3.92 6.94 -5.27
CA ARG A 36 -4.76 6.48 -4.15
C ARG A 36 -4.83 4.97 -4.21
N VAL A 37 -4.77 4.32 -3.04
CA VAL A 37 -5.13 2.92 -2.87
C VAL A 37 -6.38 2.89 -2.02
N GLU A 38 -7.40 2.21 -2.50
CA GLU A 38 -8.63 1.98 -1.76
C GLU A 38 -8.59 0.57 -1.18
N VAL A 39 -8.99 0.44 0.08
CA VAL A 39 -9.09 -0.84 0.79
C VAL A 39 -10.47 -0.89 1.41
N ILE A 40 -11.22 -1.94 1.07
CA ILE A 40 -12.66 -2.03 1.30
C ILE A 40 -12.95 -3.38 1.95
N GLU A 41 -13.81 -3.38 2.97
CA GLU A 41 -14.38 -4.59 3.55
C GLU A 41 -15.90 -4.50 3.39
N ARG A 42 -16.51 -5.56 2.86
CA ARG A 42 -17.96 -5.63 2.74
C ARG A 42 -18.59 -6.03 4.07
N LEU A 43 -19.61 -5.27 4.47
CA LEU A 43 -20.40 -5.56 5.67
C LEU A 43 -21.87 -5.55 5.29
N PHE A 44 -22.55 -6.65 5.61
CA PHE A 44 -23.97 -6.83 5.35
C PHE A 44 -24.78 -6.57 6.62
N LEU A 45 -25.97 -6.01 6.47
CA LEU A 45 -26.81 -5.56 7.60
C LEU A 45 -27.37 -6.72 8.42
N ASP A 46 -27.55 -7.89 7.80
CA ASP A 46 -27.99 -9.14 8.42
C ASP A 46 -26.99 -9.71 9.44
N ALA A 47 -25.69 -9.39 9.29
CA ALA A 47 -24.62 -9.78 10.20
C ALA A 47 -23.99 -8.60 10.97
N LEU A 48 -24.66 -7.43 10.99
CA LEU A 48 -24.12 -6.23 11.62
C LEU A 48 -24.33 -6.24 13.14
N THR A 49 -23.23 -6.35 13.88
CA THR A 49 -23.16 -6.13 15.33
C THR A 49 -22.05 -5.12 15.62
N LYS A 50 -22.06 -4.54 16.83
CA LYS A 50 -20.98 -3.65 17.26
C LYS A 50 -19.61 -4.33 17.15
N ASP A 51 -19.54 -5.59 17.57
CA ASP A 51 -18.29 -6.35 17.56
C ASP A 51 -17.86 -6.69 16.13
N SER A 52 -18.79 -7.11 15.25
CA SER A 52 -18.46 -7.38 13.85
C SER A 52 -18.00 -6.11 13.14
N LEU A 53 -18.63 -4.96 13.40
CA LEU A 53 -18.19 -3.68 12.86
C LEU A 53 -16.76 -3.30 13.32
N LEU A 54 -16.46 -3.42 14.61
CA LEU A 54 -15.13 -3.10 15.15
C LEU A 54 -14.06 -4.05 14.62
N GLN A 55 -14.38 -5.33 14.48
CA GLN A 55 -13.50 -6.32 13.88
C GLN A 55 -13.19 -5.97 12.42
N ARG A 56 -14.20 -5.67 11.61
CA ARG A 56 -14.04 -5.31 10.19
C ARG A 56 -13.25 -4.01 10.03
N ALA A 57 -13.50 -3.01 10.87
CA ALA A 57 -12.71 -1.77 10.90
C ALA A 57 -11.23 -2.03 11.25
N SER A 58 -10.96 -2.97 12.17
CA SER A 58 -9.59 -3.40 12.50
C SER A 58 -8.91 -4.07 11.30
N GLU A 59 -9.60 -4.93 10.55
CA GLU A 59 -9.06 -5.55 9.34
C GLU A 59 -8.74 -4.52 8.25
N VAL A 60 -9.64 -3.58 7.97
CA VAL A 60 -9.38 -2.47 7.04
C VAL A 60 -8.15 -1.67 7.48
N ARG A 61 -8.03 -1.35 8.78
CA ARG A 61 -6.87 -0.65 9.32
C ARG A 61 -5.57 -1.42 9.08
N LYS A 62 -5.56 -2.75 9.24
CA LYS A 62 -4.39 -3.58 8.93
C LYS A 62 -4.04 -3.52 7.45
N GLY A 63 -5.03 -3.60 6.55
CA GLY A 63 -4.81 -3.45 5.12
C GLY A 63 -4.18 -2.10 4.75
N VAL A 64 -4.65 -1.02 5.38
CA VAL A 64 -4.05 0.33 5.22
C VAL A 64 -2.60 0.36 5.72
N LEU A 65 -2.31 -0.25 6.87
CA LEU A 65 -0.95 -0.32 7.42
C LEU A 65 0.01 -1.08 6.51
N ILE A 66 -0.44 -2.17 5.88
CA ILE A 66 0.35 -2.90 4.88
C ILE A 66 0.80 -1.96 3.76
N VAL A 67 -0.14 -1.20 3.17
CA VAL A 67 0.18 -0.25 2.11
C VAL A 67 1.18 0.81 2.58
N ILE A 68 0.93 1.43 3.74
CA ILE A 68 1.80 2.48 4.29
C ILE A 68 3.21 1.94 4.55
N TRP A 69 3.34 0.78 5.19
CA TRP A 69 4.63 0.21 5.54
C TRP A 69 5.41 -0.27 4.32
N MET A 70 4.75 -0.83 3.31
CA MET A 70 5.40 -1.21 2.06
C MET A 70 5.97 0.00 1.33
N LEU A 71 5.17 1.08 1.22
CA LEU A 71 5.64 2.33 0.62
C LEU A 71 6.77 2.95 1.44
N ALA A 72 6.60 3.04 2.77
CA ALA A 72 7.61 3.61 3.67
C ALA A 72 8.93 2.83 3.59
N ARG A 73 8.88 1.49 3.65
CA ARG A 73 10.07 0.63 3.52
C ARG A 73 10.76 0.86 2.18
N ARG A 74 10.01 0.92 1.09
CA ARG A 74 10.58 1.12 -0.25
C ARG A 74 11.27 2.48 -0.38
N PHE A 75 10.68 3.54 0.17
CA PHE A 75 11.25 4.90 0.07
C PHE A 75 12.32 5.20 1.13
N ALA A 76 12.28 4.54 2.29
CA ALA A 76 13.32 4.68 3.32
C ALA A 76 14.65 4.03 2.90
N GLN A 77 14.62 3.03 2.03
CA GLN A 77 15.81 2.34 1.52
C GLN A 77 16.47 3.04 0.32
N GLN A 78 16.00 4.23 -0.09
CA GLN A 78 16.67 4.97 -1.15
C GLN A 78 18.01 5.50 -0.62
N PRO A 79 19.16 5.16 -1.25
CA PRO A 79 20.44 5.68 -0.81
C PRO A 79 20.41 7.21 -0.83
N PRO A 80 21.09 7.88 0.12
CA PRO A 80 21.16 9.33 0.14
C PRO A 80 21.63 9.83 -1.23
N PRO A 81 21.07 10.95 -1.74
CA PRO A 81 21.42 11.48 -3.04
C PRO A 81 22.94 11.59 -3.12
N ARG A 82 23.51 10.95 -4.15
CA ARG A 82 24.96 10.87 -4.38
C ARG A 82 25.50 12.29 -4.28
N GLN A 83 26.22 12.61 -3.19
CA GLN A 83 26.88 13.90 -3.04
C GLN A 83 27.91 13.96 -4.17
N VAL A 84 27.61 14.73 -5.21
CA VAL A 84 28.57 15.04 -6.26
C VAL A 84 29.61 15.92 -5.58
N GLY A 85 30.67 15.29 -5.08
CA GLY A 85 31.80 16.00 -4.50
C GLY A 85 32.33 16.95 -5.55
N PHE A 86 32.16 18.26 -5.33
CA PHE A 86 32.91 19.28 -6.05
C PHE A 86 34.38 19.08 -5.67
N GLN A 87 35.12 18.35 -6.50
CA GLN A 87 36.57 18.41 -6.47
C GLN A 87 36.97 19.79 -7.02
N ARG A 88 37.57 20.60 -6.15
CA ARG A 88 38.26 21.84 -6.53
C ARG A 88 39.64 21.52 -7.06
#